data_AF-A0A8K0CSF4-F1
#
_entry.id   AF-A0A8K0CSF4-F1
#
_cell.length_a   1.000
_cell.length_b   1.000
_cell.length_c   1.000
_cell.angle_alpha   90.00
_cell.angle_beta   90.00
_cell.angle_gamma   90.00
#
_symmetry.space_group_name_H-M   'P 1'
#
loop_
_entity.id
_entity.type
_entity.pdbx_description
1 polymer ?
#
loop_
_entity_poly.entity_id
_entity_poly.type
_entity_poly.pdbx_seq_one_letter_code
_entity_poly.pdbx_strand_id
1 'polypeptide(L)' 'MESDIIVKDFRKSLEMHDVKYTRMVGDGDSSLHRRLLETPPYGELLIEKVECKNHLLRNLCSRLRDIT' A
#
# COMPACT_ATOMS: atom_id res chain seq x y z
N MET A 1 -1.61 -2.64 15.50
CA MET A 1 -0.46 -3.06 14.67
C MET A 1 -0.01 -1.89 13.81
N GLU A 2 1.14 -1.97 13.14
CA GLU A 2 1.63 -0.93 12.22
C GLU A 2 0.57 -0.55 11.16
N SER A 3 -0.16 -1.55 10.66
CA SER A 3 -1.26 -1.36 9.70
C SER A 3 -2.40 -0.46 10.19
N ASP A 4 -2.77 -0.54 11.47
CA ASP A 4 -3.81 0.34 12.05
C ASP A 4 -3.35 1.79 12.13
N ILE A 5 -2.05 2.02 12.34
CA ILE A 5 -1.47 3.38 12.38
C ILE A 5 -1.56 3.99 10.99
N ILE A 6 -1.23 3.22 9.95
CA ILE A 6 -1.30 3.68 8.56
C ILE A 6 -2.74 4.05 8.17
N VAL A 7 -3.74 3.24 8.51
CA VAL A 7 -5.15 3.59 8.25
C VAL A 7 -5.54 4.92 8.92
N LYS A 8 -5.07 5.18 10.15
CA LYS A 8 -5.30 6.46 10.83
C LYS A 8 -4.61 7.62 10.12
N ASP A 9 -3.39 7.44 9.64
CA ASP A 9 -2.66 8.50 8.93
C ASP A 9 -3.29 8.84 7.57
N PHE A 10 -3.90 7.85 6.89
CA PHE A 10 -4.73 8.14 5.71
C PHE A 10 -5.94 9.02 6.06
N ARG A 11 -6.58 8.83 7.22
CA ARG A 11 -7.70 9.70 7.65
C ARG A 11 -7.22 11.12 7.98
N LYS A 12 -6.06 11.24 8.62
CA LYS A 12 -5.47 12.55 8.92
C LYS A 12 -5.20 13.40 7.68
N SER A 13 -4.89 12.80 6.53
CA SER A 13 -4.70 13.59 5.30
C SER A 13 -5.96 14.36 4.90
N LEU A 14 -7.13 13.79 5.15
CA LEU A 14 -8.41 14.44 4.93
C LEU A 14 -8.65 15.52 6.00
N GLU A 15 -8.39 15.22 7.27
CA GLU A 15 -8.60 16.16 8.38
C GLU A 15 -7.68 17.39 8.30
N MET A 16 -6.41 17.21 7.91
CA MET A 16 -5.41 18.28 7.90
C MET A 16 -5.37 19.07 6.60
N HIS A 17 -5.66 18.42 5.47
CA HIS A 17 -5.40 18.99 4.14
C HIS A 17 -6.57 18.85 3.17
N ASP A 18 -7.68 18.21 3.56
CA ASP A 18 -8.81 17.89 2.68
C ASP A 18 -8.40 17.08 1.44
N VAL A 19 -7.35 16.24 1.57
CA VAL A 19 -6.82 15.42 0.47
C VAL A 19 -7.08 13.93 0.73
N LYS A 20 -7.44 13.22 -0.35
CA LYS A 20 -7.61 11.77 -0.37
C LYS A 20 -6.54 11.11 -1.23
N TYR A 21 -5.85 10.12 -0.68
CA TYR A 21 -4.93 9.29 -1.45
C TYR A 21 -5.70 8.18 -2.17
N THR A 22 -5.55 8.10 -3.49
CA THR A 22 -6.20 7.06 -4.31
C THR A 22 -5.28 5.88 -4.61
N ARG A 23 -3.96 6.07 -4.45
CA ARG A 23 -2.93 5.08 -4.76
C ARG A 23 -1.93 4.97 -3.62
N MET A 24 -1.46 3.77 -3.37
CA MET A 24 -0.34 3.48 -2.47
C MET A 24 0.75 2.70 -3.20
N VAL A 25 2.01 2.93 -2.84
CA VAL A 25 3.15 2.15 -3.34
C VAL A 25 3.51 1.08 -2.31
N GLY A 26 3.56 -0.20 -2.71
CA GLY A 26 3.93 -1.33 -1.85
C GLY A 26 5.12 -2.13 -2.37
N ASP A 27 5.72 -2.97 -1.54
CA ASP A 27 6.97 -3.72 -1.80
C ASP A 27 6.77 -5.23 -2.05
N GLY A 28 5.55 -5.66 -2.35
CA GLY A 28 5.16 -7.07 -2.47
C GLY A 28 4.33 -7.56 -1.28
N ASP A 29 4.46 -6.92 -0.10
CA ASP A 29 3.58 -7.20 1.03
C ASP A 29 2.16 -6.68 0.78
N SER A 30 1.17 -7.49 1.14
CA SER A 30 -0.25 -7.16 0.92
C SER A 30 -1.02 -6.96 2.23
N SER A 31 -0.37 -7.02 3.39
CA SER A 31 -1.02 -6.90 4.69
C SER A 31 -1.62 -5.49 4.90
N LEU A 32 -0.89 -4.45 4.49
CA LEU A 32 -1.33 -3.06 4.56
C LEU A 32 -2.48 -2.77 3.61
N HIS A 33 -2.35 -3.20 2.35
CA HIS A 33 -3.39 -2.99 1.34
C HIS A 33 -4.69 -3.71 1.74
N ARG A 34 -4.58 -4.95 2.23
CA ARG A 34 -5.72 -5.69 2.76
C ARG A 34 -6.41 -4.94 3.90
N ARG A 35 -5.65 -4.37 4.84
CA ARG A 35 -6.21 -3.57 5.94
C ARG A 35 -6.91 -2.30 5.46
N LEU A 36 -6.38 -1.64 4.44
CA LEU A 36 -7.03 -0.48 3.81
C LEU A 36 -8.33 -0.85 3.07
N LEU A 37 -8.44 -2.07 2.55
CA LEU A 37 -9.69 -2.57 1.96
C LEU A 37 -10.71 -2.97 3.03
N GLU A 38 -10.27 -3.61 4.12
CA GLU A 38 -11.14 -4.03 5.23
C GLU A 38 -11.63 -2.83 6.07
N THR A 39 -10.85 -1.74 6.12
CA THR A 39 -11.19 -0.52 6.84
C THR A 39 -10.89 0.69 5.96
N PRO A 40 -11.78 0.99 4.99
CA PRO A 40 -11.53 2.06 4.04
C PRO A 40 -11.47 3.41 4.77
N PRO A 41 -10.39 4.19 4.60
CA PRO A 41 -10.22 5.46 5.32
C PRO A 41 -11.16 6.56 4.79
N TYR A 42 -11.66 6.43 3.57
CA TYR A 42 -12.43 7.46 2.86
C TYR A 42 -13.84 7.00 2.44
N GLY A 43 -14.39 5.94 3.05
CA GLY A 43 -15.70 5.40 2.69
C GLY A 43 -15.66 4.54 1.43
N GLU A 44 -16.32 4.99 0.36
CA GLU A 44 -16.44 4.22 -0.90
C GLU A 44 -15.19 4.25 -1.78
N LEU A 45 -14.24 5.16 -1.49
CA LEU A 45 -13.00 5.28 -2.27
C LEU A 45 -12.02 4.16 -1.86
N LEU A 46 -11.86 3.18 -2.75
CA LEU A 46 -10.88 2.11 -2.62
C LEU A 46 -9.49 2.60 -3.05
N ILE A 47 -8.47 2.21 -2.30
CA ILE A 47 -7.07 2.56 -2.57
C ILE A 47 -6.47 1.50 -3.49
N GLU A 48 -5.94 1.95 -4.63
CA GLU A 48 -5.23 1.10 -5.58
C GLU A 48 -3.78 0.88 -5.12
N LYS A 49 -3.33 -0.37 -5.12
CA LYS A 49 -1.95 -0.73 -4.83
C LYS A 49 -1.13 -0.72 -6.11
N VAL A 50 -0.01 -0.01 -6.09
CA VAL A 50 1.01 -0.03 -7.14
C VAL A 50 2.28 -0.63 -6.57
N GLU A 51 2.86 -1.61 -7.25
CA GLU A 51 4.10 -2.25 -6.79
C GLU A 51 5.32 -1.37 -7.08
N CYS A 52 6.25 -1.34 -6.12
CA CYS A 52 7.50 -0.63 -6.24
C CYS A 52 8.38 -1.30 -7.31
N LYS A 53 8.72 -0.57 -8.38
CA LYS A 53 9.55 -1.06 -9.49
C LYS A 53 10.88 -1.66 -9.03
N ASN A 54 11.53 -1.06 -8.03
CA ASN A 54 12.80 -1.55 -7.50
C ASN A 54 12.63 -2.90 -6.79
N HIS A 55 11.55 -3.07 -6.02
CA HIS A 55 11.23 -4.34 -5.38
C HIS A 55 10.87 -5.41 -6.40
N LEU A 56 10.07 -5.06 -7.42
CA LEU A 56 9.76 -5.96 -8.53
C LEU A 56 11.02 -6.46 -9.23
N LEU A 57 11.92 -5.54 -9.61
CA LEU A 57 13.16 -5.91 -10.29
C LEU A 57 14.07 -6.77 -9.41
N ARG A 58 14.23 -6.41 -8.13
CA ARG A 58 15.01 -7.21 -7.16
C ARG A 58 14.44 -8.63 -7.05
N ASN A 59 13.13 -8.75 -6.89
CA ASN A 59 12.44 -10.05 -6.77
C ASN A 59 12.62 -10.88 -8.04
N LEU A 60 12.47 -10.27 -9.21
CA LEU A 60 12.72 -10.91 -10.50
C LEU A 60 14.16 -11.43 -10.60
N CYS A 61 15.16 -10.57 -10.37
CA CYS A 61 16.56 -10.97 -10.43
C CYS A 61 16.91 -12.07 -9.41
N SER A 62 16.31 -12.01 -8.21
CA SER A 62 16.52 -13.06 -7.19
C SER A 62 15.95 -14.40 -7.63
N ARG A 63 14.76 -14.41 -8.23
CA ARG A 63 14.13 -15.64 -8.74
C ARG A 63 14.87 -16.21 -9.94
N LEU A 64 15.37 -15.36 -10.84
CA LEU A 64 16.18 -15.81 -11.98
C LEU A 64 17.48 -16.48 -11.54
N ARG A 65 18.12 -15.99 -10.47
CA ARG A 65 19.33 -16.62 -9.89
C ARG A 65 19.05 -17.92 -9.15
N ASP A 66 17.83 -18.15 -8.68
CA ASP A 66 17.46 -19.38 -7.98
C ASP A 66 17.30 -20.56 -8.97
N ILE A 67 16.95 -20.24 -10.22
CA ILE A 67 16.74 -21.21 -11.30
C ILE A 67 17.94 -21.35 -12.25
N THR A 68 19.02 -20.60 -12.02
CA THR A 68 20.27 -20.62 -12.82
C THR A 68 21.42 -21.05 -11.94
#